data_AF-A0A2U1TL79-F1
#
_entry.id   AF-A0A2U1TL79-F1
#
_cell.length_a   1.000
_cell.length_b   1.000
_cell.length_c   1.000
_cell.angle_alpha   90.00
_cell.angle_beta   90.00
_cell.angle_gamma   90.00
#
_symmetry.space_group_name_H-M   'P 1'
#
loop_
_entity.id
_entity.type
_entity.pdbx_description
1 polymer ?
#
loop_
_entity_poly.entity_id
_entity_poly.type
_entity_poly.pdbx_seq_one_letter_code
_entity_poly.pdbx_strand_id
1 'polypeptide(L)'
;MALNKLKKSSIFFTAIFLSTTVFADEQNQLFGIWQVTEASINTESQRTLNYQYNDDRLVGREITIAPESISANFPGCVHCPLPDFKSEPMTLDTWVAKTEGDTDGANAKSYNLNSPGNEKVTVFTTRCAAGNFSSGGDASGNALLALSQHKIRLNWSDGIILTLQPVDAKTAPAPSFDCAKASNETEKAICGDRELASYDVSVKRSFDFFRQQAGEVGNSGLQQQITQEQKSWLRERNVCGKDKACLKTAMQNRLEALAHIMDGQ
;
A
#
# COMPACT_ATOMS: atom_id res chain seq x y z
N MET A 1 60.19 -37.99 40.39
CA MET A 1 60.08 -37.21 39.14
C MET A 1 58.73 -37.54 38.51
N ALA A 2 57.81 -36.57 38.52
CA ALA A 2 56.41 -36.76 38.18
C ALA A 2 56.16 -36.64 36.66
N LEU A 3 55.39 -37.57 36.07
CA LEU A 3 54.90 -37.50 34.70
C LEU A 3 53.73 -36.51 34.61
N ASN A 4 53.88 -35.46 33.80
CA ASN A 4 52.82 -34.52 33.47
C ASN A 4 51.86 -35.11 32.42
N LYS A 5 50.58 -35.27 32.76
CA LYS A 5 49.51 -35.60 31.80
C LYS A 5 49.05 -34.33 31.09
N LEU A 6 49.22 -34.26 29.77
CA LEU A 6 48.55 -33.26 28.93
C LEU A 6 47.03 -33.50 28.94
N LYS A 7 46.28 -32.56 29.51
CA LYS A 7 44.82 -32.48 29.35
C LYS A 7 44.50 -32.02 27.94
N LYS A 8 43.88 -32.88 27.13
CA LYS A 8 43.19 -32.48 25.90
C LYS A 8 41.98 -31.64 26.28
N SER A 9 42.02 -30.36 25.97
CA SER A 9 40.86 -29.46 26.12
C SER A 9 40.00 -29.60 24.87
N SER A 10 38.88 -30.32 24.97
CA SER A 10 37.86 -30.34 23.92
C SER A 10 37.16 -28.98 23.89
N ILE A 11 37.45 -28.19 22.85
CA ILE A 11 36.70 -26.99 22.52
C ILE A 11 35.37 -27.46 21.92
N PHE A 12 34.27 -27.31 22.67
CA PHE A 12 32.93 -27.45 22.12
C PHE A 12 32.65 -26.21 21.27
N PHE A 13 32.75 -26.34 19.95
CA PHE A 13 32.10 -25.42 19.02
C PHE A 13 30.60 -25.69 19.08
N THR A 14 29.88 -24.92 19.88
CA THR A 14 28.42 -24.88 19.83
C THR A 14 28.05 -24.24 18.50
N ALA A 15 27.79 -25.04 17.47
CA ALA A 15 27.16 -24.58 16.26
C ALA A 15 25.74 -24.12 16.64
N ILE A 16 25.55 -22.81 16.75
CA ILE A 16 24.23 -22.20 16.84
C ILE A 16 23.58 -22.43 15.48
N PHE A 17 22.86 -23.55 15.33
CA PHE A 17 21.89 -23.73 14.26
C PHE A 17 20.73 -22.76 14.56
N LEU A 18 20.89 -21.50 14.16
CA LEU A 18 19.75 -20.59 14.03
C LEU A 18 18.87 -21.16 12.92
N SER A 19 17.79 -21.75 13.38
CA SER A 19 16.76 -22.54 12.72
C SER A 19 16.24 -21.91 11.44
N THR A 20 16.49 -22.56 10.30
CA THR A 20 15.83 -22.27 9.01
C THR A 20 14.30 -22.28 9.11
N THR A 21 13.74 -23.04 10.08
CA THR A 21 12.31 -23.12 10.34
C THR A 21 11.71 -21.83 10.89
N VAL A 22 12.45 -21.03 11.67
CA VAL A 22 11.94 -19.77 12.24
C VAL A 22 11.85 -18.67 11.19
N PHE A 23 12.86 -18.58 10.31
CA PHE A 23 12.84 -17.62 9.19
C PHE A 23 11.74 -17.92 8.16
N ALA A 24 11.51 -19.21 7.86
CA ALA A 24 10.41 -19.61 6.99
C ALA A 24 9.03 -19.23 7.58
N ASP A 25 8.87 -19.33 8.90
CA ASP A 25 7.62 -18.98 9.60
C ASP A 25 7.35 -17.47 9.64
N GLU A 26 8.39 -16.63 9.75
CA GLU A 26 8.25 -15.17 9.66
C GLU A 26 7.91 -14.69 8.24
N GLN A 27 8.56 -15.23 7.20
CA GLN A 27 8.30 -14.87 5.81
C GLN A 27 6.89 -15.29 5.36
N ASN A 28 6.40 -16.42 5.86
CA ASN A 28 5.03 -16.87 5.60
C ASN A 28 3.97 -15.85 6.06
N GLN A 29 4.27 -14.99 7.03
CA GLN A 29 3.34 -13.96 7.49
C GLN A 29 3.21 -12.78 6.51
N LEU A 30 4.13 -12.62 5.55
CA LEU A 30 4.02 -11.62 4.49
C LEU A 30 3.17 -12.10 3.31
N PHE A 31 3.15 -13.40 3.05
CA PHE A 31 2.55 -13.91 1.82
C PHE A 31 1.03 -13.79 1.83
N GLY A 32 0.50 -13.27 0.74
CA GLY A 32 -0.94 -13.04 0.60
C GLY A 32 -1.27 -11.76 -0.15
N ILE A 33 -2.57 -11.46 -0.15
CA ILE A 33 -3.12 -10.23 -0.72
C ILE A 33 -3.33 -9.25 0.43
N TRP A 34 -2.86 -8.02 0.25
CA TRP A 34 -2.98 -6.94 1.20
C TRP A 34 -3.61 -5.74 0.53
N GLN A 35 -4.54 -5.07 1.20
CA GLN A 35 -5.19 -3.87 0.70
C GLN A 35 -4.77 -2.66 1.52
N VAL A 36 -4.49 -1.54 0.84
CA VAL A 36 -4.24 -0.25 1.49
C VAL A 36 -5.52 0.23 2.13
N THR A 37 -5.49 0.35 3.46
CA THR A 37 -6.59 0.89 4.26
C THR A 37 -6.34 2.34 4.65
N GLU A 38 -5.09 2.80 4.60
CA GLU A 38 -4.70 4.16 4.96
C GLU A 38 -3.46 4.58 4.16
N ALA A 39 -3.45 5.84 3.71
CA ALA A 39 -2.29 6.47 3.06
C ALA A 39 -1.90 7.71 3.88
N SER A 40 -0.78 7.60 4.61
CA SER A 40 -0.35 8.59 5.60
C SER A 40 0.78 9.46 5.06
N ILE A 41 0.66 10.77 5.27
CA ILE A 41 1.64 11.77 4.84
C ILE A 41 2.39 12.33 6.05
N ASN A 42 3.63 12.75 5.84
CA ASN A 42 4.36 13.48 6.87
C ASN A 42 3.79 14.90 7.03
N THR A 43 3.07 15.13 8.12
CA THR A 43 2.43 16.43 8.42
C THR A 43 3.38 17.50 8.91
N GLU A 44 4.62 17.13 9.23
CA GLU A 44 5.68 18.05 9.66
C GLU A 44 6.61 18.45 8.49
N SER A 45 6.46 17.82 7.32
CA SER A 45 7.24 18.13 6.13
C SER A 45 6.73 19.41 5.44
N GLN A 46 7.65 20.25 4.98
CA GLN A 46 7.32 21.44 4.16
C GLN A 46 7.20 21.13 2.66
N ARG A 47 7.32 19.85 2.27
CA ARG A 47 7.22 19.42 0.88
C ARG A 47 5.78 19.52 0.39
N THR A 48 5.59 20.01 -0.84
CA THR A 48 4.34 19.83 -1.56
C THR A 48 4.23 18.39 -2.02
N LEU A 49 3.23 17.67 -1.53
CA LEU A 49 3.00 16.27 -1.90
C LEU A 49 2.01 16.19 -3.05
N ASN A 50 2.24 15.24 -3.96
CA ASN A 50 1.32 14.95 -5.04
C ASN A 50 0.03 14.28 -4.54
N TYR A 51 0.09 13.61 -3.39
CA TYR A 51 -1.03 12.90 -2.76
C TYR A 51 -1.36 13.50 -1.40
N GLN A 52 -2.62 13.34 -1.02
CA GLN A 52 -3.13 13.79 0.28
C GLN A 52 -3.28 12.61 1.25
N TYR A 53 -3.54 12.92 2.52
CA TYR A 53 -3.95 11.92 3.50
C TYR A 53 -5.17 11.15 2.99
N ASN A 54 -5.08 9.81 2.99
CA ASN A 54 -6.10 8.89 2.48
C ASN A 54 -6.55 9.16 1.02
N ASP A 55 -5.61 9.55 0.17
CA ASP A 55 -5.87 9.75 -1.26
C ASP A 55 -6.51 8.51 -1.92
N ASP A 56 -7.62 8.73 -2.62
CA ASP A 56 -8.43 7.67 -3.24
C ASP A 56 -7.74 6.98 -4.42
N ARG A 57 -6.66 7.56 -4.95
CA ARG A 57 -5.76 6.90 -5.90
C ARG A 57 -4.95 5.77 -5.26
N LEU A 58 -4.78 5.79 -3.95
CA LEU A 58 -3.99 4.83 -3.17
C LEU A 58 -4.87 3.92 -2.29
N VAL A 59 -5.86 4.47 -1.60
CA VAL A 59 -6.73 3.68 -0.70
C VAL A 59 -7.59 2.69 -1.50
N GLY A 60 -7.63 1.44 -1.04
CA GLY A 60 -8.33 0.33 -1.68
C GLY A 60 -7.52 -0.42 -2.72
N ARG A 61 -6.34 0.10 -3.11
CA ARG A 61 -5.42 -0.63 -3.96
C ARG A 61 -4.82 -1.83 -3.20
N GLU A 62 -4.42 -2.86 -3.93
CA GLU A 62 -3.94 -4.14 -3.42
C GLU A 62 -2.53 -4.45 -3.89
N ILE A 63 -1.79 -5.14 -3.03
CA ILE A 63 -0.51 -5.78 -3.30
C ILE A 63 -0.64 -7.27 -3.03
N THR A 64 -0.12 -8.07 -3.95
CA THR A 64 0.09 -9.50 -3.76
C THR A 64 1.57 -9.71 -3.53
N ILE A 65 1.90 -10.30 -2.38
CA ILE A 65 3.26 -10.70 -2.01
C ILE A 65 3.29 -12.23 -2.07
N ALA A 66 4.11 -12.77 -2.96
CA ALA A 66 4.30 -14.20 -3.13
C ALA A 66 5.80 -14.54 -3.26
N PRO A 67 6.21 -15.80 -3.02
CA PRO A 67 7.59 -16.23 -3.18
C PRO A 67 8.19 -15.94 -4.57
N GLU A 68 7.36 -16.03 -5.61
CA GLU A 68 7.78 -15.88 -7.01
C GLU A 68 7.70 -14.44 -7.52
N SER A 69 6.85 -13.60 -6.92
CA SER A 69 6.68 -12.22 -7.36
C SER A 69 5.96 -11.34 -6.35
N ILE A 70 6.25 -10.04 -6.42
CA ILE A 70 5.41 -9.01 -5.84
C ILE A 70 4.78 -8.19 -6.96
N SER A 71 3.48 -7.99 -6.86
CA SER A 71 2.71 -7.17 -7.80
C SER A 71 1.71 -6.33 -7.04
N ALA A 72 1.53 -5.07 -7.45
CA ALA A 72 0.50 -4.21 -6.90
C ALA A 72 -0.19 -3.39 -7.99
N ASN A 73 -1.33 -2.80 -7.65
CA ASN A 73 -2.04 -1.86 -8.52
C ASN A 73 -2.00 -0.41 -8.04
N PHE A 74 -1.08 -0.09 -7.11
CA PHE A 74 -0.70 1.29 -6.83
C PHE A 74 0.02 1.90 -8.05
N PRO A 75 -0.09 3.22 -8.29
CA PRO A 75 0.81 3.92 -9.20
C PRO A 75 2.29 3.66 -8.82
N GLY A 76 3.21 3.72 -9.79
CA GLY A 76 4.65 3.61 -9.53
C GLY A 76 5.18 2.26 -9.01
N CYS A 77 4.33 1.29 -8.66
CA CYS A 77 4.79 -0.04 -8.28
C CYS A 77 5.32 -0.78 -9.50
N VAL A 78 6.63 -1.05 -9.51
CA VAL A 78 7.30 -1.82 -10.56
C VAL A 78 7.25 -3.30 -10.21
N HIS A 79 7.09 -4.14 -11.23
CA HIS A 79 7.05 -5.59 -11.10
C HIS A 79 8.35 -6.12 -10.45
N CYS A 80 8.22 -6.88 -9.36
CA CYS A 80 9.33 -7.42 -8.58
C CYS A 80 9.34 -8.95 -8.66
N PRO A 81 9.94 -9.56 -9.70
CA PRO A 81 10.10 -11.00 -9.80
C PRO A 81 11.14 -11.53 -8.82
N LEU A 82 10.89 -12.72 -8.29
CA LEU A 82 11.77 -13.48 -7.39
C LEU A 82 12.34 -12.61 -6.25
N PRO A 83 11.48 -12.06 -5.38
CA PRO A 83 11.92 -11.25 -4.26
C PRO A 83 12.74 -12.08 -3.25
N ASP A 84 13.88 -11.53 -2.83
CA ASP A 84 14.63 -11.97 -1.66
C ASP A 84 14.25 -11.10 -0.45
N PHE A 85 13.97 -11.75 0.68
CA PHE A 85 13.53 -11.08 1.90
C PHE A 85 14.53 -11.31 3.02
N LYS A 86 14.95 -10.22 3.66
CA LYS A 86 15.71 -10.24 4.92
C LYS A 86 14.92 -9.54 6.01
N SER A 87 14.71 -10.23 7.13
CA SER A 87 14.00 -9.66 8.28
C SER A 87 14.96 -9.18 9.36
N GLU A 88 14.62 -8.07 10.00
CA GLU A 88 15.25 -7.58 11.23
C GLU A 88 14.21 -6.93 12.14
N PRO A 89 14.28 -7.15 13.47
CA PRO A 89 13.38 -6.47 14.40
C PRO A 89 13.86 -5.03 14.66
N MET A 90 12.94 -4.08 14.70
CA MET A 90 13.20 -2.71 15.19
C MET A 90 11.94 -2.09 15.79
N THR A 91 12.00 -0.81 16.18
CA THR A 91 10.79 -0.06 16.55
C THR A 91 10.19 0.64 15.34
N LEU A 92 8.90 0.95 15.41
CA LEU A 92 8.21 1.69 14.35
C LEU A 92 8.89 3.03 14.04
N ASP A 93 9.28 3.80 15.07
CA ASP A 93 10.00 5.07 14.87
C ASP A 93 11.35 4.89 14.17
N THR A 94 12.10 3.83 14.50
CA THR A 94 13.37 3.53 13.83
C THR A 94 13.14 3.18 12.36
N TRP A 95 12.06 2.45 12.04
CA TRP A 95 11.70 2.15 10.67
C TRP A 95 11.32 3.42 9.89
N VAL A 96 10.45 4.28 10.44
CA VAL A 96 10.05 5.55 9.78
C VAL A 96 11.26 6.44 9.51
N ALA A 97 12.17 6.58 10.48
CA ALA A 97 13.39 7.37 10.31
C ALA A 97 14.30 6.78 9.21
N LYS A 98 14.43 5.45 9.14
CA LYS A 98 15.24 4.76 8.12
C LYS A 98 14.67 4.97 6.71
N THR A 99 13.35 5.09 6.58
CA THR A 99 12.68 5.18 5.27
C THR A 99 12.65 6.59 4.68
N GLU A 100 12.74 7.66 5.48
CA GLU A 100 12.72 9.04 4.98
C GLU A 100 14.11 9.65 4.73
N GLY A 101 15.17 8.98 5.16
CA GLY A 101 16.50 9.57 5.23
C GLY A 101 16.64 10.45 6.48
N ASP A 102 17.83 10.45 7.06
CA ASP A 102 18.16 10.91 8.43
C ASP A 102 17.97 12.42 8.71
N THR A 103 17.20 13.16 7.90
CA THR A 103 17.24 14.63 7.85
C THR A 103 16.15 15.34 8.65
N ASP A 104 15.00 14.70 8.92
CA ASP A 104 13.80 15.43 9.38
C ASP A 104 13.25 14.99 10.76
N GLY A 105 13.88 14.02 11.43
CA GLY A 105 13.36 13.50 12.71
C GLY A 105 12.01 12.77 12.60
N ALA A 106 11.66 12.32 11.39
CA ALA A 106 10.42 11.63 11.08
C ALA A 106 10.21 10.40 11.97
N ASN A 107 8.99 10.26 12.46
CA ASN A 107 8.58 9.23 13.41
C ASN A 107 7.09 8.89 13.22
N ALA A 108 6.57 7.90 13.95
CA ALA A 108 5.17 7.46 13.80
C ALA A 108 4.16 8.60 14.01
N LYS A 109 4.45 9.55 14.90
CA LYS A 109 3.57 10.68 15.18
C LYS A 109 3.55 11.71 14.04
N SER A 110 4.69 12.00 13.41
CA SER A 110 4.77 12.94 12.28
C SER A 110 3.86 12.53 11.10
N TYR A 111 3.61 11.23 10.96
CA TYR A 111 2.71 10.61 9.99
C TYR A 111 1.29 10.37 10.50
N ASN A 112 0.98 10.74 11.75
CA ASN A 112 -0.26 10.41 12.44
C ASN A 112 -0.62 8.91 12.41
N LEU A 113 0.39 8.02 12.43
CA LEU A 113 0.15 6.59 12.47
C LEU A 113 -0.57 6.23 13.76
N ASN A 114 -1.65 5.45 13.66
CA ASN A 114 -2.41 4.98 14.83
C ASN A 114 -1.67 3.83 15.55
N SER A 115 -0.44 4.09 15.99
CA SER A 115 0.48 3.12 16.57
C SER A 115 1.59 3.83 17.35
N PRO A 116 1.98 3.35 18.54
CA PRO A 116 3.02 4.00 19.32
C PRO A 116 4.39 3.81 18.66
N GLY A 117 5.25 4.82 18.70
CA GLY A 117 6.56 4.78 18.06
C GLY A 117 7.52 3.68 18.56
N ASN A 118 7.31 3.21 19.80
CA ASN A 118 8.05 2.10 20.38
C ASN A 118 7.47 0.71 20.05
N GLU A 119 6.41 0.64 19.23
CA GLU A 119 5.85 -0.62 18.74
C GLU A 119 6.96 -1.46 18.10
N LYS A 120 7.04 -2.74 18.46
CA LYS A 120 7.98 -3.69 17.87
C LYS A 120 7.44 -4.15 16.52
N VAL A 121 8.25 -3.96 15.48
CA VAL A 121 7.95 -4.35 14.11
C VAL A 121 9.04 -5.28 13.59
N THR A 122 8.65 -6.26 12.79
CA THR A 122 9.58 -7.03 11.98
C THR A 122 9.67 -6.36 10.62
N VAL A 123 10.84 -5.87 10.26
CA VAL A 123 11.07 -5.16 9.00
C VAL A 123 11.67 -6.12 7.99
N PHE A 124 10.99 -6.27 6.86
CA PHE A 124 11.47 -7.06 5.74
C PHE A 124 12.04 -6.12 4.68
N THR A 125 13.35 -6.21 4.49
CA THR A 125 14.03 -5.58 3.35
C THR A 125 13.84 -6.47 2.13
N THR A 126 13.21 -5.90 1.11
CA THR A 126 12.88 -6.64 -0.12
C THR A 126 13.86 -6.25 -1.23
N ARG A 127 14.53 -7.25 -1.81
CA ARG A 127 15.35 -7.08 -3.01
C ARG A 127 14.76 -7.88 -4.16
N CYS A 128 14.41 -7.21 -5.24
CA CYS A 128 13.95 -7.87 -6.46
C CYS A 128 15.14 -8.41 -7.26
N ALA A 129 15.01 -9.58 -7.88
CA ALA A 129 16.04 -10.11 -8.78
C ALA A 129 16.20 -9.23 -10.03
N ALA A 130 15.12 -8.61 -10.48
CA ALA A 130 15.08 -7.59 -11.52
C ALA A 130 13.93 -6.60 -11.21
N GLY A 131 13.88 -5.45 -11.88
CA GLY A 131 12.88 -4.42 -11.59
C GLY A 131 13.12 -3.74 -10.24
N ASN A 132 12.10 -3.04 -9.74
CA ASN A 132 12.14 -2.33 -8.46
C ASN A 132 10.88 -2.66 -7.66
N PHE A 133 10.93 -2.59 -6.33
CA PHE A 133 9.73 -2.68 -5.51
C PHE A 133 9.38 -1.28 -4.99
N SER A 134 8.31 -0.72 -5.55
CA SER A 134 7.83 0.64 -5.26
C SER A 134 8.84 1.75 -5.61
N SER A 135 8.39 2.99 -5.64
CA SER A 135 9.20 4.21 -5.80
C SER A 135 9.66 4.80 -4.46
N GLY A 136 9.25 4.21 -3.34
CA GLY A 136 9.74 4.49 -1.99
C GLY A 136 10.72 3.41 -1.51
N GLY A 137 11.62 3.75 -0.58
CA GLY A 137 12.63 2.82 -0.10
C GLY A 137 13.71 3.44 0.79
N ASP A 138 14.67 2.61 1.22
CA ASP A 138 15.87 3.09 1.90
C ASP A 138 16.85 3.75 0.92
N ALA A 139 17.93 4.35 1.44
CA ALA A 139 19.00 4.95 0.62
C ALA A 139 19.66 3.96 -0.37
N SER A 140 19.38 2.66 -0.26
CA SER A 140 19.87 1.60 -1.16
C SER A 140 18.83 1.17 -2.19
N GLY A 141 17.65 1.79 -2.23
CA GLY A 141 16.57 1.50 -3.18
C GLY A 141 15.81 0.20 -2.92
N ASN A 142 15.96 -0.41 -1.74
CA ASN A 142 15.13 -1.55 -1.34
C ASN A 142 13.86 -1.01 -0.68
N ALA A 143 12.70 -1.64 -0.93
CA ALA A 143 11.54 -1.31 -0.10
C ALA A 143 11.61 -2.05 1.25
N LEU A 144 11.16 -1.33 2.28
CA LEU A 144 11.12 -1.79 3.65
C LEU A 144 9.65 -2.00 4.06
N LEU A 145 9.28 -3.24 4.32
CA LEU A 145 7.95 -3.61 4.80
C LEU A 145 8.00 -3.83 6.31
N ALA A 146 7.33 -2.98 7.10
CA ALA A 146 7.21 -3.16 8.54
C ALA A 146 5.93 -3.94 8.87
N LEU A 147 6.08 -5.16 9.38
CA LEU A 147 4.97 -6.02 9.81
C LEU A 147 4.83 -5.99 11.34
N SER A 148 3.62 -5.72 11.81
CA SER A 148 3.19 -6.04 13.18
C SER A 148 1.68 -6.10 13.26
N GLN A 149 1.13 -6.90 14.19
CA GLN A 149 -0.31 -6.99 14.43
C GLN A 149 -1.17 -7.22 13.16
N HIS A 150 -0.69 -8.02 12.20
CA HIS A 150 -1.33 -8.25 10.89
C HIS A 150 -1.54 -6.96 10.08
N LYS A 151 -0.66 -5.98 10.22
CA LYS A 151 -0.59 -4.79 9.38
C LYS A 151 0.79 -4.68 8.77
N ILE A 152 0.83 -4.44 7.47
CA ILE A 152 2.06 -4.04 6.78
C ILE A 152 2.05 -2.51 6.70
N ARG A 153 3.16 -1.87 7.07
CA ARG A 153 3.45 -0.51 6.63
C ARG A 153 4.52 -0.56 5.55
N LEU A 154 4.29 0.17 4.47
CA LEU A 154 5.18 0.29 3.33
C LEU A 154 5.49 1.77 3.13
N ASN A 155 6.76 2.17 3.14
CA ASN A 155 7.12 3.48 2.61
C ASN A 155 7.01 3.42 1.08
N TRP A 156 6.05 4.15 0.55
CA TRP A 156 5.77 4.30 -0.87
C TRP A 156 6.26 5.67 -1.36
N SER A 157 6.17 5.97 -2.65
CA SER A 157 6.69 7.24 -3.21
C SER A 157 6.23 8.49 -2.47
N ASP A 158 7.01 9.56 -2.66
CA ASP A 158 6.73 10.90 -2.14
C ASP A 158 6.67 10.96 -0.59
N GLY A 159 7.28 10.00 0.10
CA GLY A 159 7.28 9.93 1.56
C GLY A 159 5.89 9.66 2.11
N ILE A 160 5.18 8.70 1.51
CA ILE A 160 3.86 8.27 1.96
C ILE A 160 3.98 6.90 2.57
N ILE A 161 3.46 6.75 3.79
CA ILE A 161 3.36 5.45 4.44
C ILE A 161 1.98 4.86 4.12
N LEU A 162 1.98 3.75 3.38
CA LEU A 162 0.79 2.95 3.15
C LEU A 162 0.64 1.95 4.29
N THR A 163 -0.50 1.99 4.99
CA THR A 163 -0.89 0.93 5.93
C THR A 163 -1.81 -0.05 5.22
N LEU A 164 -1.42 -1.32 5.22
CA LEU A 164 -2.13 -2.40 4.56
C LEU A 164 -2.62 -3.45 5.55
N GLN A 165 -3.76 -4.05 5.22
CA GLN A 165 -4.38 -5.15 5.96
C GLN A 165 -4.61 -6.36 5.05
N PRO A 166 -4.61 -7.59 5.61
CA PRO A 166 -4.77 -8.80 4.82
C PRO A 166 -6.19 -8.88 4.25
N VAL A 167 -6.29 -9.36 3.02
CA VAL A 167 -7.56 -9.57 2.32
C VAL A 167 -7.83 -11.06 2.22
N ASP A 168 -9.01 -11.49 2.67
CA ASP A 168 -9.48 -12.84 2.34
C ASP A 168 -9.88 -12.87 0.85
N ALA A 169 -9.13 -13.66 0.07
CA ALA A 169 -9.38 -13.88 -1.34
C ALA A 169 -10.81 -14.40 -1.63
N LYS A 170 -11.48 -15.02 -0.64
CA LYS A 170 -12.86 -15.52 -0.75
C LYS A 170 -13.93 -14.45 -0.56
N THR A 171 -13.59 -13.28 -0.02
CA THR A 171 -14.55 -12.18 0.12
C THR A 171 -15.06 -11.75 -1.24
N ALA A 172 -16.38 -11.72 -1.43
CA ALA A 172 -16.96 -11.27 -2.68
C ALA A 172 -16.59 -9.79 -2.96
N PRO A 173 -16.34 -9.41 -4.22
CA PRO A 173 -16.19 -8.01 -4.59
C PRO A 173 -17.41 -7.19 -4.16
N ALA A 174 -17.16 -6.02 -3.58
CA ALA A 174 -18.20 -5.12 -3.09
C ALA A 174 -17.98 -3.71 -3.68
N PRO A 175 -18.53 -3.41 -4.87
CA PRO A 175 -18.49 -2.06 -5.42
C PRO A 175 -19.39 -1.10 -4.64
N SER A 176 -19.43 0.17 -5.03
CA SER A 176 -20.23 1.21 -4.36
C SER A 176 -21.74 1.09 -4.57
N PHE A 177 -22.18 0.08 -5.33
CA PHE A 177 -23.57 -0.20 -5.67
C PHE A 177 -23.92 -1.68 -5.41
N ASP A 178 -25.22 -1.97 -5.34
CA ASP A 178 -25.72 -3.32 -5.11
C ASP A 178 -25.58 -4.18 -6.37
N CYS A 179 -24.73 -5.20 -6.32
CA CYS A 179 -24.49 -6.11 -7.43
C CYS A 179 -25.73 -6.90 -7.88
N ALA A 180 -26.72 -7.10 -7.01
CA ALA A 180 -27.99 -7.71 -7.41
C ALA A 180 -28.82 -6.81 -8.35
N LYS A 181 -28.49 -5.50 -8.39
CA LYS A 181 -29.14 -4.49 -9.25
C LYS A 181 -28.32 -4.12 -10.47
N ALA A 182 -27.18 -4.78 -10.69
CA ALA A 182 -26.33 -4.56 -11.86
C ALA A 182 -27.13 -4.80 -13.15
N SER A 183 -27.24 -3.77 -13.97
CA SER A 183 -28.16 -3.70 -15.11
C SER A 183 -27.45 -3.79 -16.46
N ASN A 184 -26.18 -3.38 -16.53
CA ASN A 184 -25.38 -3.37 -17.75
C ASN A 184 -24.09 -4.21 -17.61
N GLU A 185 -23.45 -4.50 -18.73
CA GLU A 185 -22.25 -5.36 -18.77
C GLU A 185 -21.06 -4.77 -17.98
N THR A 186 -20.96 -3.44 -17.90
CA THR A 186 -19.94 -2.76 -17.09
C THR A 186 -20.15 -3.00 -15.60
N GLU A 187 -21.36 -2.81 -15.09
CA GLU A 187 -21.68 -3.08 -13.68
C GLU A 187 -21.45 -4.55 -13.32
N LYS A 188 -21.84 -5.49 -14.20
CA LYS A 188 -21.56 -6.92 -13.99
C LYS A 188 -20.06 -7.22 -13.98
N ALA A 189 -19.27 -6.60 -14.86
CA ALA A 189 -17.82 -6.77 -14.87
C ALA A 189 -17.18 -6.24 -13.59
N ILE A 190 -17.65 -5.09 -13.09
CA ILE A 190 -17.21 -4.52 -11.81
C ILE A 190 -17.56 -5.46 -10.65
N CYS A 191 -18.78 -6.01 -10.62
CA CYS A 191 -19.21 -6.97 -9.59
C CYS A 191 -18.45 -8.31 -9.61
N GLY A 192 -17.93 -8.71 -10.77
CA GLY A 192 -17.17 -9.94 -10.93
C GLY A 192 -15.67 -9.80 -10.69
N ASP A 193 -15.18 -8.60 -10.37
CA ASP A 193 -13.75 -8.32 -10.28
C ASP A 193 -13.43 -7.43 -9.07
N ARG A 194 -12.61 -7.95 -8.16
CA ARG A 194 -12.24 -7.28 -6.91
C ARG A 194 -11.52 -5.95 -7.15
N GLU A 195 -10.61 -5.92 -8.11
CA GLU A 195 -9.83 -4.72 -8.41
C GLU A 195 -10.76 -3.61 -8.93
N LEU A 196 -11.64 -3.95 -9.88
CA LEU A 196 -12.62 -3.01 -10.43
C LEU A 196 -13.63 -2.55 -9.37
N ALA A 197 -14.13 -3.45 -8.53
CA ALA A 197 -15.02 -3.10 -7.44
C ALA A 197 -14.38 -2.10 -6.46
N SER A 198 -13.11 -2.33 -6.12
CA SER A 198 -12.37 -1.41 -5.27
C SER A 198 -12.16 -0.04 -5.92
N TYR A 199 -11.86 0.01 -7.23
CA TYR A 199 -11.76 1.29 -7.94
C TYR A 199 -13.10 2.03 -8.00
N ASP A 200 -14.22 1.32 -8.18
CA ASP A 200 -15.57 1.91 -8.14
C ASP A 200 -15.87 2.55 -6.78
N VAL A 201 -15.50 1.89 -5.67
CA VAL A 201 -15.60 2.45 -4.32
C VAL A 201 -14.76 3.71 -4.17
N SER A 202 -13.49 3.69 -4.61
CA SER A 202 -12.61 4.86 -4.54
C SER A 202 -13.18 6.04 -5.34
N VAL A 203 -13.67 5.81 -6.58
CA VAL A 203 -14.25 6.87 -7.40
C VAL A 203 -15.49 7.47 -6.73
N LYS A 204 -16.36 6.63 -6.17
CA LYS A 204 -17.57 7.10 -5.48
C LYS A 204 -17.22 7.96 -4.27
N ARG A 205 -16.27 7.51 -3.44
CA ARG A 205 -15.82 8.22 -2.24
C ARG A 205 -15.22 9.59 -2.61
N SER A 206 -14.32 9.61 -3.61
CA SER A 206 -13.69 10.84 -4.10
C SER A 206 -14.73 11.83 -4.65
N PHE A 207 -15.67 11.33 -5.46
CA PHE A 207 -16.76 12.14 -6.00
C PHE A 207 -17.62 12.77 -4.90
N ASP A 208 -18.03 11.98 -3.90
CA ASP A 208 -18.83 12.48 -2.79
C ASP A 208 -18.07 13.54 -1.99
N PHE A 209 -16.80 13.28 -1.68
CA PHE A 209 -15.93 14.19 -0.93
C PHE A 209 -15.82 15.55 -1.60
N PHE A 210 -15.37 15.60 -2.86
CA PHE A 210 -15.17 16.88 -3.55
C PHE A 210 -16.49 17.61 -3.82
N ARG A 211 -17.58 16.88 -4.11
CA ARG A 211 -18.91 17.49 -4.26
C ARG A 211 -19.42 18.09 -2.93
N GLN A 212 -19.17 17.42 -1.80
CA GLN A 212 -19.54 17.93 -0.49
C GLN A 212 -18.69 19.16 -0.13
N GLN A 213 -17.37 19.07 -0.31
CA GLN A 213 -16.44 20.18 -0.06
C GLN A 213 -16.82 21.44 -0.85
N ALA A 214 -17.18 21.29 -2.13
CA ALA A 214 -17.67 22.41 -2.95
C ALA A 214 -18.94 23.06 -2.37
N GLY A 215 -19.85 22.25 -1.81
CA GLY A 215 -21.05 22.75 -1.13
C GLY A 215 -20.74 23.46 0.18
N GLU A 216 -19.82 22.94 0.98
CA GLU A 216 -19.42 23.50 2.27
C GLU A 216 -18.76 24.87 2.14
N VAL A 217 -17.98 25.10 1.07
CA VAL A 217 -17.38 26.41 0.76
C VAL A 217 -18.34 27.34 -0.01
N GLY A 218 -19.59 26.92 -0.22
CA GLY A 218 -20.61 27.72 -0.90
C GLY A 218 -20.45 27.86 -2.42
N ASN A 219 -19.58 27.06 -3.05
CA ASN A 219 -19.38 27.07 -4.50
C ASN A 219 -20.37 26.15 -5.22
N SER A 220 -21.62 26.60 -5.36
CA SER A 220 -22.70 25.84 -6.01
C SER A 220 -22.43 25.53 -7.49
N GLY A 221 -21.72 26.43 -8.20
CA GLY A 221 -21.32 26.23 -9.58
C GLY A 221 -20.38 25.03 -9.74
N LEU A 222 -19.34 24.97 -8.90
CA LEU A 222 -18.41 23.83 -8.88
C LEU A 222 -19.12 22.53 -8.46
N GLN A 223 -19.96 22.58 -7.43
CA GLN A 223 -20.72 21.41 -6.99
C GLN A 223 -21.59 20.83 -8.11
N GLN A 224 -22.25 21.70 -8.89
CA GLN A 224 -23.02 21.30 -10.07
C GLN A 224 -22.12 20.74 -11.17
N GLN A 225 -20.98 21.37 -11.45
CA GLN A 225 -20.00 20.90 -12.43
C GLN A 225 -19.53 19.47 -12.09
N ILE A 226 -19.05 19.23 -10.87
CA ILE A 226 -18.61 17.90 -10.39
C ILE A 226 -19.70 16.85 -10.64
N THR A 227 -20.94 17.20 -10.34
CA THR A 227 -22.11 16.31 -10.52
C THR A 227 -22.38 15.99 -12.00
N GLN A 228 -22.26 16.98 -12.90
CA GLN A 228 -22.50 16.76 -14.33
C GLN A 228 -21.36 15.97 -14.98
N GLU A 229 -20.12 16.29 -14.64
CA GLU A 229 -18.95 15.54 -15.11
C GLU A 229 -19.01 14.08 -14.67
N GLN A 230 -19.42 13.80 -13.42
CA GLN A 230 -19.58 12.42 -12.96
C GLN A 230 -20.61 11.65 -13.80
N LYS A 231 -21.73 12.28 -14.15
CA LYS A 231 -22.75 11.66 -15.01
C LYS A 231 -22.24 11.40 -16.43
N SER A 232 -21.46 12.33 -16.99
CA SER A 232 -20.82 12.13 -18.29
C SER A 232 -19.79 11.01 -18.26
N TRP A 233 -18.93 11.01 -17.25
CA TRP A 233 -17.93 9.96 -17.05
C TRP A 233 -18.56 8.58 -16.90
N LEU A 234 -19.70 8.44 -16.19
CA LEU A 234 -20.40 7.14 -16.10
C LEU A 234 -20.84 6.62 -17.48
N ARG A 235 -21.25 7.50 -18.40
CA ARG A 235 -21.58 7.10 -19.78
C ARG A 235 -20.33 6.66 -20.53
N GLU A 236 -19.23 7.39 -20.40
CA GLU A 236 -17.94 7.07 -21.03
C GLU A 236 -17.39 5.73 -20.53
N ARG A 237 -17.36 5.53 -19.20
CA ARG A 237 -16.97 4.26 -18.58
C ARG A 237 -17.79 3.09 -19.11
N ASN A 238 -19.10 3.27 -19.24
CA ASN A 238 -19.99 2.20 -19.70
C ASN A 238 -19.76 1.79 -21.17
N VAL A 239 -19.07 2.61 -21.98
CA VAL A 239 -18.64 2.22 -23.34
C VAL A 239 -17.64 1.05 -23.30
N CYS A 240 -16.86 0.91 -22.23
CA CYS A 240 -15.94 -0.22 -22.06
C CYS A 240 -16.64 -1.58 -22.02
N GLY A 241 -17.94 -1.64 -21.68
CA GLY A 241 -18.63 -2.90 -21.46
C GLY A 241 -17.90 -3.75 -20.42
N LYS A 242 -17.49 -4.96 -20.81
CA LYS A 242 -16.77 -5.92 -19.94
C LYS A 242 -15.24 -5.86 -20.02
N ASP A 243 -14.68 -4.93 -20.79
CA ASP A 243 -13.22 -4.79 -20.94
C ASP A 243 -12.61 -4.26 -19.63
N LYS A 244 -11.95 -5.15 -18.89
CA LYS A 244 -11.35 -4.82 -17.59
C LYS A 244 -10.23 -3.78 -17.70
N ALA A 245 -9.42 -3.83 -18.75
CA ALA A 245 -8.32 -2.89 -18.92
C ALA A 245 -8.87 -1.49 -19.21
N CYS A 246 -9.88 -1.40 -20.10
CA CYS A 246 -10.60 -0.15 -20.37
C CYS A 246 -11.23 0.43 -19.10
N LEU A 247 -11.94 -0.40 -18.32
CA LEU A 247 -12.59 0.02 -17.07
C LEU A 247 -11.57 0.53 -16.04
N LYS A 248 -10.48 -0.21 -15.85
CA LYS A 248 -9.39 0.19 -14.95
C LYS A 248 -8.81 1.55 -15.34
N THR A 249 -8.45 1.74 -16.62
CA THR A 249 -7.94 3.02 -17.10
C THR A 249 -8.96 4.14 -16.95
N ALA A 250 -10.23 3.91 -17.27
CA ALA A 250 -11.29 4.91 -17.11
C ALA A 250 -11.48 5.34 -15.64
N MET A 251 -11.36 4.40 -14.70
CA MET A 251 -11.46 4.68 -13.25
C MET A 251 -10.22 5.39 -12.71
N GLN A 252 -9.02 4.97 -13.11
CA GLN A 252 -7.77 5.64 -12.74
C GLN A 252 -7.78 7.10 -13.20
N ASN A 253 -8.11 7.35 -14.47
CA ASN A 253 -8.20 8.70 -15.02
C ASN A 253 -9.24 9.57 -14.28
N ARG A 254 -10.35 8.97 -13.82
CA ARG A 254 -11.35 9.71 -13.05
C ARG A 254 -10.85 10.10 -11.67
N LEU A 255 -10.11 9.23 -11.00
CA LEU A 255 -9.50 9.54 -9.70
C LEU A 255 -8.49 10.68 -9.84
N GLU A 256 -7.65 10.68 -10.87
CA GLU A 256 -6.75 11.80 -11.15
C GLU A 256 -7.51 13.10 -11.42
N ALA A 257 -8.55 13.06 -12.27
CA ALA A 257 -9.36 14.24 -12.55
C ALA A 257 -10.07 14.81 -11.30
N LEU A 258 -10.57 13.94 -10.42
CA LEU A 258 -11.19 14.35 -9.15
C LEU A 258 -10.16 14.92 -8.18
N ALA A 259 -8.96 14.33 -8.08
CA ALA A 259 -7.90 14.81 -7.19
C ALA A 259 -7.47 16.25 -7.50
N HIS A 260 -7.54 16.67 -8.77
CA HIS A 260 -7.15 18.01 -9.23
C HIS A 260 -8.33 18.96 -9.46
N ILE A 261 -9.57 18.56 -9.13
CA ILE A 261 -10.77 19.34 -9.47
C ILE A 261 -10.85 20.69 -8.73
N MET A 262 -10.11 20.81 -7.63
CA MET A 262 -10.04 22.03 -6.81
C MET A 262 -8.87 22.94 -7.20
N ASP A 263 -7.88 22.45 -7.96
CA ASP A 263 -6.67 23.21 -8.30
C ASP A 263 -6.92 24.30 -9.36
N GLY A 264 -8.01 24.18 -10.12
CA GLY A 264 -8.42 25.14 -11.14
C GLY A 264 -9.31 26.29 -10.65
N GLN A 265 -9.34 26.55 -9.33
CA GLN A 265 -10.12 27.62 -8.68
C GLN A 265 -9.32 28.92 -8.58
#